data_AF-A0A962UK07-F1
#
_entry.id   AF-A0A962UK07-F1
#
_cell.length_a   1.000
_cell.length_b   1.000
_cell.length_c   1.000
_cell.angle_alpha   90.00
_cell.angle_beta   90.00
_cell.angle_gamma   90.00
#
_symmetry.space_group_name_H-M   'P 1'
#
loop_
_entity.id
_entity.type
_entity.pdbx_description
1 polymer ?
#
loop_
_entity_poly.entity_id
_entity_poly.type
_entity_poly.pdbx_seq_one_letter_code
_entity_poly.pdbx_strand_id
1 'polypeptide(L)'
;MPLAPESRLFPLARLASVLLALAALLAVGCASKPDSEAPAIPAGSRENGVLVLTRDDDQRTAEVRVGEQIRVSLLEKHGTGYVWAIDETDRQRLALDSTGFEEPTEGFIGARGMRTFTFTARQPGEVVLKLKHWRIWEGEGSVTERFVVTLHIQE
;
A
#
# COMPACT_ATOMS: atom_id res chain seq x y z
N MET A 1 -45.23 -41.07 -67.18
CA MET A 1 -43.99 -40.85 -67.96
C MET A 1 -42.81 -41.43 -67.17
N PRO A 2 -41.79 -42.02 -67.82
CA PRO A 2 -41.08 -43.19 -67.34
C PRO A 2 -39.77 -42.92 -66.55
N LEU A 3 -39.34 -43.97 -65.85
CA LEU A 3 -37.98 -44.51 -65.67
C LEU A 3 -36.88 -43.67 -64.96
N ALA A 4 -36.30 -44.30 -63.94
CA ALA A 4 -34.97 -44.03 -63.35
C ALA A 4 -33.82 -44.37 -64.36
N PRO A 5 -32.51 -44.54 -64.02
CA PRO A 5 -31.77 -44.37 -62.76
C PRO A 5 -30.32 -43.82 -62.94
N GLU A 6 -29.50 -43.98 -61.89
CA GLU A 6 -28.04 -44.27 -61.88
C GLU A 6 -27.01 -43.14 -61.64
N SER A 7 -26.44 -43.24 -60.43
CA SER A 7 -25.05 -43.00 -60.04
C SER A 7 -23.99 -43.36 -61.09
N ARG A 8 -22.75 -42.83 -60.96
CA ARG A 8 -21.51 -43.62 -60.71
C ARG A 8 -20.21 -42.77 -60.76
N LEU A 9 -19.38 -43.02 -59.75
CA LEU A 9 -17.91 -43.17 -59.73
C LEU A 9 -16.92 -42.01 -59.99
N PHE A 10 -16.08 -41.81 -58.96
CA PHE A 10 -14.72 -41.25 -58.94
C PHE A 10 -13.71 -42.05 -59.81
N PRO A 11 -12.55 -41.46 -60.20
CA PRO A 11 -11.28 -41.74 -59.50
C PRO A 11 -10.35 -40.49 -59.39
N LEU A 12 -9.73 -40.22 -58.23
CA LEU A 12 -8.41 -40.69 -57.77
C LEU A 12 -7.19 -40.37 -58.68
N ALA A 13 -6.40 -39.40 -58.17
CA ALA A 13 -4.93 -39.40 -58.08
C ALA A 13 -4.05 -39.19 -59.33
N ARG A 14 -3.23 -38.13 -59.28
CA ARG A 14 -1.73 -38.13 -59.32
C ARG A 14 -1.22 -36.68 -59.39
N LEU A 15 -0.64 -36.15 -58.32
CA LEU A 15 0.81 -36.11 -58.04
C LEU A 15 1.59 -35.17 -58.99
N ALA A 16 1.91 -33.97 -58.52
CA ALA A 16 3.12 -33.25 -58.92
C ALA A 16 3.57 -32.32 -57.78
N SER A 17 4.72 -32.68 -57.23
CA SER A 17 5.40 -32.11 -56.07
C SER A 17 6.10 -30.78 -56.40
N VAL A 18 6.54 -30.09 -55.34
CA VAL A 18 7.59 -29.06 -55.28
C VAL A 18 7.11 -27.60 -55.36
N LEU A 19 6.91 -26.99 -54.17
CA LEU A 19 7.41 -25.65 -53.86
C LEU A 19 7.47 -25.50 -52.32
N LEU A 20 8.70 -25.57 -51.83
CA LEU A 20 9.13 -25.37 -50.45
C LEU A 20 9.26 -23.85 -50.21
N ALA A 21 8.43 -23.25 -49.35
CA ALA A 21 8.72 -21.94 -48.75
C ALA A 21 7.82 -21.64 -47.52
N LEU A 22 8.40 -21.87 -46.34
CA LEU A 22 8.50 -20.92 -45.22
C LEU A 22 7.26 -20.08 -44.82
N ALA A 23 6.70 -20.36 -43.64
CA ALA A 23 6.33 -19.34 -42.64
C ALA A 23 5.88 -19.99 -41.32
N ALA A 24 6.85 -20.23 -40.42
CA ALA A 24 6.57 -20.36 -39.00
C ALA A 24 6.41 -18.95 -38.40
N LEU A 25 5.24 -18.63 -37.84
CA LEU A 25 4.98 -17.35 -37.17
C LEU A 25 4.34 -17.61 -35.79
N LEU A 26 5.24 -17.86 -34.83
CA LEU A 26 5.32 -17.26 -33.50
C LEU A 26 4.01 -16.96 -32.75
N ALA A 27 3.61 -17.87 -31.87
CA ALA A 27 2.83 -17.52 -30.69
C ALA A 27 3.74 -16.78 -29.69
N VAL A 28 3.88 -15.47 -29.86
CA VAL A 28 4.52 -14.60 -28.87
C VAL A 28 3.55 -14.43 -27.71
N GLY A 29 3.70 -15.25 -26.67
CA GLY A 29 3.07 -14.99 -25.38
C GLY A 29 3.72 -13.75 -24.76
N CYS A 30 2.97 -12.66 -24.64
CA CYS A 30 3.38 -11.51 -23.84
C CYS A 30 3.40 -11.93 -22.36
N ALA A 31 4.53 -12.40 -21.88
CA ALA A 31 4.82 -12.44 -20.45
C ALA A 31 5.04 -10.99 -20.01
N SER A 32 4.00 -10.34 -19.49
CA SER A 32 4.15 -9.06 -18.82
C SER A 32 5.05 -9.27 -17.61
N LYS A 33 6.28 -8.76 -17.72
CA LYS A 33 7.26 -8.67 -16.65
C LYS A 33 6.59 -7.94 -15.48
N PRO A 34 6.56 -8.46 -14.24
CA PRO A 34 6.11 -7.66 -13.11
C PRO A 34 6.98 -6.41 -13.07
N ASP A 35 6.33 -5.25 -13.03
CA ASP A 35 6.99 -3.95 -12.99
C ASP A 35 8.02 -3.97 -11.87
N SER A 36 9.29 -3.78 -12.24
CA SER A 36 10.38 -3.66 -11.29
C SER A 36 10.27 -2.28 -10.67
N GLU A 37 9.37 -2.13 -9.70
CA GLU A 37 9.31 -0.98 -8.81
C GLU A 37 10.71 -0.81 -8.22
N ALA A 38 11.41 0.27 -8.58
CA ALA A 38 12.65 0.64 -7.90
C ALA A 38 12.36 0.69 -6.39
N PRO A 39 13.26 0.24 -5.49
CA PRO A 39 12.97 0.21 -4.07
C PRO A 39 12.59 1.62 -3.62
N ALA A 40 11.31 1.80 -3.27
CA ALA A 40 10.82 3.04 -2.74
C ALA A 40 11.64 3.36 -1.49
N ILE A 41 12.13 4.60 -1.38
CA ILE A 41 12.83 5.03 -0.18
C ILE A 41 11.88 4.78 1.01
N PRO A 42 12.30 4.03 2.03
CA PRO A 42 11.44 3.74 3.17
C PRO A 42 10.99 5.05 3.84
N ALA A 43 9.79 5.06 4.38
CA ALA A 43 9.22 6.17 5.11
C ALA A 43 10.03 6.52 6.37
N GLY A 44 9.95 7.79 6.73
CA GLY A 44 10.52 8.37 7.94
C GLY A 44 12.02 8.66 7.90
N SER A 45 12.45 9.48 8.83
CA SER A 45 13.86 9.78 9.14
C SER A 45 14.24 9.13 10.47
N ARG A 46 15.54 8.92 10.73
CA ARG A 46 16.01 8.52 12.06
C ARG A 46 16.65 9.69 12.78
N GLU A 47 16.20 9.95 13.99
CA GLU A 47 16.74 10.97 14.88
C GLU A 47 17.14 10.30 16.20
N ASN A 48 18.43 10.28 16.51
CA ASN A 48 18.96 9.65 17.74
C ASN A 48 18.50 8.20 17.94
N GLY A 49 18.36 7.43 16.86
CA GLY A 49 17.91 6.03 16.90
C GLY A 49 16.40 5.83 17.00
N VAL A 50 15.60 6.89 16.92
CA VAL A 50 14.14 6.83 16.84
C VAL A 50 13.71 7.04 15.39
N LEU A 51 12.84 6.19 14.87
CA LEU A 51 12.18 6.42 13.58
C LEU A 51 11.11 7.50 13.74
N VAL A 52 11.26 8.63 13.06
CA VAL A 52 10.31 9.73 13.05
C VAL A 52 9.51 9.68 11.76
N LEU A 53 8.18 9.63 11.90
CA LEU A 53 7.21 9.63 10.82
C LEU A 53 6.37 10.90 10.89
N THR A 54 6.14 11.51 9.74
CA THR A 54 5.40 12.76 9.60
C THR A 54 4.26 12.61 8.61
N ARG A 55 3.53 13.70 8.34
CA ARG A 55 2.46 13.70 7.34
C ARG A 55 2.93 13.26 5.95
N ASP A 56 4.20 13.50 5.60
CA ASP A 56 4.78 13.17 4.29
C ASP A 56 5.02 11.66 4.11
N ASP A 57 4.83 10.89 5.19
CA ASP A 57 4.97 9.43 5.21
C ASP A 57 3.63 8.69 5.07
N ASP A 58 2.52 9.40 4.86
CA ASP A 58 1.19 8.79 4.66
C ASP A 58 1.18 7.85 3.44
N GLN A 59 0.54 6.70 3.61
CA GLN A 59 0.46 5.58 2.66
C GLN A 59 1.80 4.95 2.28
N ARG A 60 2.89 5.24 3.01
CA ARG A 60 4.21 4.67 2.72
C ARG A 60 4.56 3.54 3.68
N THR A 61 5.65 2.83 3.34
CA THR A 61 6.18 1.72 4.12
C THR A 61 7.48 2.11 4.80
N ALA A 62 7.63 1.83 6.09
CA ALA A 62 8.87 1.98 6.84
C ALA A 62 9.40 0.63 7.30
N GLU A 63 10.72 0.45 7.20
CA GLU A 63 11.43 -0.66 7.83
C GLU A 63 11.74 -0.32 9.29
N VAL A 64 11.58 -1.26 10.21
CA VAL A 64 11.73 -1.08 11.66
C VAL A 64 12.39 -2.33 12.25
N ARG A 65 13.19 -2.21 13.31
CA ARG A 65 13.69 -3.37 14.06
C ARG A 65 12.90 -3.62 15.33
N VAL A 66 12.84 -4.87 15.79
CA VAL A 66 12.35 -5.18 17.13
C VAL A 66 13.16 -4.38 18.17
N GLY A 67 12.46 -3.73 19.08
CA GLY A 67 13.01 -2.83 20.10
C GLY A 67 13.19 -1.38 19.64
N GLU A 68 13.07 -1.07 18.34
CA GLU A 68 13.16 0.30 17.84
C GLU A 68 11.94 1.12 18.27
N GLN A 69 12.18 2.37 18.65
CA GLN A 69 11.12 3.33 18.91
C GLN A 69 10.68 4.04 17.63
N ILE A 70 9.38 4.22 17.50
CA ILE A 70 8.74 4.92 16.38
C ILE A 70 7.95 6.10 16.95
N ARG A 71 8.20 7.30 16.44
CA ARG A 71 7.46 8.51 16.77
C ARG A 71 6.69 9.00 15.56
N VAL A 72 5.37 9.02 15.65
CA VAL A 72 4.50 9.64 14.64
C VAL A 72 4.15 11.04 15.12
N SER A 73 4.51 12.06 14.35
CA SER A 73 4.27 13.48 14.65
C SER A 73 3.33 14.09 13.62
N LEU A 74 2.11 14.42 14.04
CA LEU A 74 1.06 14.96 13.18
C LEU A 74 0.59 16.32 13.68
N LEU A 75 0.43 17.23 12.74
CA LEU A 75 -0.01 18.59 13.00
C LEU A 75 -1.49 18.59 13.41
N GLU A 76 -1.82 19.23 14.53
CA GLU A 76 -3.16 19.26 15.13
C GLU A 76 -3.56 20.72 15.42
N LYS A 77 -4.76 21.12 14.97
CA LYS A 77 -5.27 22.49 15.14
C LYS A 77 -5.98 22.63 16.49
N HIS A 78 -5.40 23.42 17.39
CA HIS A 78 -5.97 23.63 18.73
C HIS A 78 -7.33 24.34 18.69
N GLY A 79 -8.14 24.12 19.73
CA GLY A 79 -9.38 24.86 19.97
C GLY A 79 -10.57 24.45 19.10
N THR A 80 -10.38 23.54 18.14
CA THR A 80 -11.46 23.05 17.26
C THR A 80 -12.15 21.79 17.79
N GLY A 81 -11.55 21.10 18.76
CA GLY A 81 -12.05 19.83 19.27
C GLY A 81 -11.68 18.59 18.45
N TYR A 82 -11.07 18.79 17.27
CA TYR A 82 -10.52 17.68 16.50
C TYR A 82 -9.20 17.24 17.08
N VAL A 83 -9.03 15.92 17.18
CA VAL A 83 -7.82 15.29 17.69
C VAL A 83 -7.42 14.10 16.84
N TRP A 84 -6.14 13.84 16.75
CA TRP A 84 -5.64 12.56 16.24
C TRP A 84 -5.80 11.47 17.31
N ALA A 85 -6.22 10.28 16.86
CA ALA A 85 -6.34 9.06 17.66
C ALA A 85 -5.98 7.83 16.82
N ILE A 86 -5.64 6.72 17.48
CA ILE A 86 -5.44 5.43 16.82
C ILE A 86 -6.79 4.90 16.35
N ASP A 87 -6.88 4.62 15.05
CA ASP A 87 -8.03 3.97 14.42
C ASP A 87 -7.85 2.45 14.45
N GLU A 88 -6.69 1.98 13.98
CA GLU A 88 -6.38 0.55 13.88
C GLU A 88 -4.87 0.32 13.99
N THR A 89 -4.47 -0.75 14.69
CA THR A 89 -3.08 -1.22 14.75
C THR A 89 -3.00 -2.62 15.36
N ASP A 90 -1.90 -3.33 15.14
CA ASP A 90 -1.56 -4.55 15.87
C ASP A 90 -0.80 -4.22 17.16
N ARG A 91 -1.51 -4.24 18.29
CA ARG A 91 -0.93 -3.91 19.61
C ARG A 91 0.03 -4.97 20.16
N GLN A 92 0.06 -6.18 19.61
CA GLN A 92 1.01 -7.21 20.03
C GLN A 92 2.38 -6.96 19.41
N ARG A 93 2.39 -6.51 18.15
CA ARG A 93 3.61 -6.20 17.40
C ARG A 93 4.09 -4.75 17.59
N LEU A 94 3.17 -3.80 17.76
CA LEU A 94 3.45 -2.39 17.92
C LEU A 94 2.78 -1.86 19.20
N ALA A 95 3.56 -1.69 20.25
CA ALA A 95 3.02 -1.17 21.51
C ALA A 95 3.06 0.35 21.53
N LEU A 96 1.95 0.98 21.93
CA LEU A 96 1.91 2.40 22.25
C LEU A 96 2.53 2.62 23.62
N ASP A 97 3.59 3.42 23.68
CA ASP A 97 4.26 3.78 24.94
C ASP A 97 3.70 5.09 25.51
N SER A 98 3.47 6.08 24.65
CA SER A 98 2.93 7.38 25.07
C SER A 98 2.27 8.16 23.93
N THR A 99 1.40 9.08 24.31
CA THR A 99 0.89 10.14 23.44
C THR A 99 1.27 11.48 24.03
N GLY A 100 1.71 12.41 23.20
CA GLY A 100 2.08 13.76 23.59
C GLY A 100 1.36 14.80 22.75
N PHE A 101 1.41 16.03 23.24
CA PHE A 101 0.93 17.19 22.52
C PHE A 101 1.82 18.38 22.85
N GLU A 102 2.48 18.90 21.84
CA GLU A 102 3.36 20.06 21.96
C GLU A 102 2.61 21.29 21.47
N GLU A 103 2.38 22.23 22.39
CA GLU A 103 1.78 23.52 22.03
C GLU A 103 2.73 24.31 21.14
N PRO A 104 2.22 25.08 20.16
CA PRO A 104 3.04 25.97 19.37
C PRO A 104 3.75 26.99 20.25
N THR A 105 5.01 27.27 19.94
CA THR A 105 5.88 28.21 20.69
C THR A 105 5.29 29.63 20.77
N GLU A 106 4.36 29.99 19.87
CA GLU A 106 3.65 31.27 19.87
C GLU A 106 2.13 31.06 20.05
N GLY A 107 1.62 31.47 21.21
CA GLY A 107 0.24 31.22 21.66
C GLY A 107 -0.80 32.23 21.13
N PHE A 108 -1.16 32.13 19.85
CA PHE A 108 -2.33 32.81 19.30
C PHE A 108 -3.47 31.82 19.01
N ILE A 109 -4.72 32.29 19.06
CA ILE A 109 -5.90 31.45 18.74
C ILE A 109 -5.79 30.94 17.30
N GLY A 110 -5.87 29.61 17.13
CA GLY A 110 -5.71 28.94 15.82
C GLY A 110 -4.29 28.44 15.52
N ALA A 111 -3.35 28.61 16.47
CA ALA A 111 -2.02 28.04 16.34
C ALA A 111 -2.07 26.50 16.29
N ARG A 112 -1.15 25.92 15.53
CA ARG A 112 -1.10 24.47 15.25
C ARG A 112 -0.05 23.85 16.15
N GLY A 113 -0.44 22.87 16.95
CA GLY A 113 0.48 22.08 17.77
C GLY A 113 0.79 20.76 17.12
N MET A 114 1.70 20.01 17.74
CA MET A 114 2.10 18.70 17.26
C MET A 114 1.53 17.62 18.17
N ARG A 115 0.65 16.78 17.65
CA ARG A 115 0.30 15.52 18.31
C ARG A 115 1.39 14.51 18.03
N THR A 116 1.88 13.87 19.07
CA THR A 116 2.88 12.81 18.97
C THR A 116 2.35 11.48 19.51
N PHE A 117 2.69 10.39 18.83
CA PHE A 117 2.48 9.02 19.31
C PHE A 117 3.84 8.33 19.32
N THR A 118 4.25 7.79 20.46
CA THR A 118 5.49 7.01 20.58
C THR A 118 5.14 5.55 20.76
N PHE A 119 5.74 4.71 19.92
CA PHE A 119 5.56 3.27 19.91
C PHE A 119 6.90 2.55 20.05
N THR A 120 6.85 1.30 20.51
CA THR A 120 7.96 0.35 20.44
C THR A 120 7.54 -0.86 19.61
N ALA A 121 8.36 -1.22 18.61
CA ALA A 121 8.22 -2.48 17.87
C ALA A 121 8.62 -3.66 18.77
N ARG A 122 7.74 -4.65 18.94
CA ARG A 122 7.93 -5.76 19.88
C ARG A 122 8.16 -7.11 19.23
N GLN A 123 7.63 -7.32 18.03
CA GLN A 123 7.69 -8.61 17.35
C GLN A 123 7.81 -8.38 15.84
N PRO A 124 8.52 -9.28 15.13
CA PRO A 124 8.64 -9.18 13.69
C PRO A 124 7.30 -9.40 12.99
N GLY A 125 7.21 -8.87 11.78
CA GLY A 125 6.04 -8.94 10.90
C GLY A 125 5.59 -7.58 10.40
N GLU A 126 4.54 -7.59 9.59
CA GLU A 126 3.92 -6.39 9.04
C GLU A 126 2.85 -5.83 9.98
N VAL A 127 2.86 -4.52 10.20
CA VAL A 127 1.83 -3.79 10.95
C VAL A 127 1.35 -2.61 10.14
N VAL A 128 0.04 -2.55 9.87
CA VAL A 128 -0.59 -1.34 9.34
C VAL A 128 -1.06 -0.48 10.51
N LEU A 129 -0.44 0.68 10.70
CA LEU A 129 -0.86 1.67 11.68
C LEU A 129 -1.77 2.69 11.01
N LYS A 130 -3.02 2.80 11.46
CA LYS A 130 -4.00 3.79 11.01
C LYS A 130 -4.33 4.75 12.15
N LEU A 131 -4.20 6.04 11.88
CA LEU A 131 -4.64 7.13 12.76
C LEU A 131 -5.77 7.90 12.07
N LYS A 132 -6.70 8.43 12.87
CA LYS A 132 -7.80 9.28 12.41
C LYS A 132 -7.84 10.60 13.15
N HIS A 133 -8.17 11.67 12.43
CA HIS A 133 -8.40 13.00 12.97
C HIS A 133 -9.92 13.24 13.08
N TRP A 134 -10.44 13.34 14.29
CA TRP A 134 -11.88 13.26 14.55
C TRP A 134 -12.30 13.99 15.83
N ARG A 135 -13.60 14.18 16.02
CA ARG A 135 -14.21 14.63 17.27
C ARG A 135 -14.84 13.44 17.97
N ILE A 136 -14.32 13.12 19.14
CA ILE A 136 -14.77 11.96 19.93
C ILE A 136 -16.29 11.98 20.23
N TRP A 137 -16.88 13.16 20.43
CA TRP A 137 -18.31 13.31 20.74
C TRP A 137 -19.23 13.29 19.51
N GLU A 138 -18.72 13.52 18.31
CA GLU A 138 -19.48 13.42 17.06
C GLU A 138 -19.34 12.03 16.42
N GLY A 139 -18.35 11.24 16.84
CA GLY A 139 -18.14 9.86 16.39
C GLY A 139 -17.55 9.77 14.97
N GLU A 140 -17.67 8.61 14.35
CA GLU A 140 -17.03 8.29 13.05
C GLU A 140 -17.40 9.25 11.91
N GLY A 141 -18.60 9.83 11.93
CA GLY A 141 -19.01 10.82 10.92
C GLY A 141 -18.19 12.10 10.94
N SER A 142 -17.42 12.36 12.00
CA SER A 142 -16.55 13.53 12.15
C SER A 142 -15.12 13.32 11.67
N VAL A 143 -14.77 12.12 11.16
CA VAL A 143 -13.40 11.87 10.68
C VAL A 143 -13.12 12.78 9.48
N THR A 144 -12.13 13.65 9.61
CA THR A 144 -11.72 14.60 8.56
C THR A 144 -10.47 14.16 7.83
N GLU A 145 -9.57 13.45 8.51
CA GLU A 145 -8.31 13.00 7.94
C GLU A 145 -7.93 11.61 8.47
N ARG A 146 -7.15 10.88 7.68
CA ARG A 146 -6.49 9.63 8.07
C ARG A 146 -5.01 9.72 7.76
N PHE A 147 -4.21 9.03 8.56
CA PHE A 147 -2.80 8.78 8.33
C PHE A 147 -2.59 7.28 8.42
N VAL A 148 -1.96 6.68 7.42
CA VAL A 148 -1.66 5.26 7.38
C VAL A 148 -0.19 5.07 7.07
N VAL A 149 0.47 4.19 7.79
CA VAL A 149 1.82 3.74 7.48
C VAL A 149 1.90 2.23 7.65
N THR A 150 2.58 1.56 6.74
CA THR A 150 2.92 0.14 6.87
C THR A 150 4.29 0.02 7.50
N LEU A 151 4.39 -0.70 8.61
CA LEU A 151 5.65 -0.97 9.29
C LEU A 151 6.06 -2.42 9.01
N HIS A 152 7.22 -2.60 8.41
CA HIS A 152 7.88 -3.90 8.29
C HIS A 152 8.85 -4.05 9.46
N ILE A 153 8.44 -4.82 10.47
CA ILE A 153 9.26 -5.06 11.66
C ILE A 153 10.12 -6.29 11.42
N GLN A 154 11.43 -6.09 11.42
CA GLN A 154 12.46 -7.12 11.26
C GLN A 154 13.08 -7.47 12.62
N GLU A 155 13.73 -8.62 12.72
CA GLU A 155 14.48 -9.06 13.92
C GLU A 155 15.64 -8.12 14.31
#